data_AF-A0A6L5EWY7-F1
#
_entry.id   AF-A0A6L5EWY7-F1
#
_cell.length_a   1.000
_cell.length_b   1.000
_cell.length_c   1.000
_cell.angle_alpha   90.00
_cell.angle_beta   90.00
_cell.angle_gamma   90.00
#
_symmetry.space_group_name_H-M   'P 1'
#
loop_
_entity.id
_entity.type
_entity.pdbx_description
1 polymer ?
#
loop_
_entity_poly.entity_id
_entity_poly.type
_entity_poly.pdbx_seq_one_letter_code
_entity_poly.pdbx_strand_id
1 'polypeptide(L)'
;MSYNAAAQGIELRGLEFDLEGELDLHGFLGLSDEVRPGYSDIRVTCRVDSDAPAEKIDELCAHAQRTSPVLDILRNPVNVTITRA
;
A
#
# COMPACT_ATOMS: atom_id res chain seq x y z
N MET A 1 9.15 3.73 -1.66
CA MET A 1 10.19 3.65 -0.62
C MET A 1 11.59 3.84 -1.19
N SER A 2 12.00 3.10 -2.23
CA SER A 2 13.37 3.15 -2.80
C SER A 2 13.85 4.56 -3.18
N TYR A 3 13.01 5.37 -3.84
CA TYR A 3 13.37 6.77 -4.16
C TYR A 3 13.52 7.65 -2.92
N ASN A 4 12.69 7.45 -1.89
CA ASN A 4 12.79 8.18 -0.62
C ASN A 4 14.06 7.79 0.14
N ALA A 5 14.49 6.53 0.05
CA ALA A 5 15.73 6.06 0.64
C ALA A 5 16.94 6.74 -0.03
N ALA A 6 16.97 6.72 -1.38
CA ALA A 6 18.02 7.38 -2.15
C ALA A 6 18.11 8.89 -1.86
N ALA A 7 16.96 9.57 -1.78
CA ALA A 7 16.91 11.00 -1.44
C ALA A 7 17.44 11.33 -0.03
N GLN A 8 17.42 10.35 0.89
CA GLN A 8 17.93 10.46 2.25
C GLN A 8 19.35 9.89 2.41
N GLY A 9 20.00 9.45 1.32
CA GLY A 9 21.33 8.86 1.35
C GLY A 9 21.37 7.46 1.98
N ILE A 10 20.24 6.76 2.04
CA ILE A 10 20.13 5.40 2.56
C ILE A 10 20.33 4.41 1.40
N GLU A 11 21.39 3.62 1.48
CA GLU A 11 21.63 2.53 0.53
C GLU A 11 20.77 1.30 0.90
N LEU A 12 19.96 0.85 -0.05
CA LEU A 12 19.18 -0.37 0.07
C LEU A 12 19.81 -1.44 -0.83
N ARG A 13 20.18 -2.57 -0.26
CA ARG A 13 20.60 -3.76 -1.02
C ARG A 13 19.41 -4.56 -1.52
N GLY A 14 18.31 -4.55 -0.75
CA GLY A 14 17.11 -5.30 -1.06
C GLY A 14 15.88 -4.71 -0.39
N LEU A 15 14.75 -4.85 -1.08
CA LEU A 15 13.45 -4.44 -0.57
C LEU A 15 12.40 -5.44 -1.07
N GLU A 16 11.72 -6.10 -0.14
CA GLU A 16 10.69 -7.09 -0.43
C GLU A 16 9.38 -6.69 0.26
N PHE A 17 8.26 -6.92 -0.43
CA PHE A 17 6.93 -6.70 0.11
C PHE A 17 6.08 -7.95 -0.09
N ASP A 18 5.54 -8.47 1.00
CA ASP A 18 4.48 -9.47 0.98
C ASP A 18 3.14 -8.78 1.23
N LEU A 19 2.16 -9.01 0.35
CA LEU A 19 0.83 -8.42 0.44
C LEU A 19 -0.23 -9.52 0.49
N GLU A 20 -1.15 -9.40 1.43
CA GLU A 20 -2.33 -10.26 1.58
C GLU A 20 -3.58 -9.37 1.56
N GLY A 21 -4.66 -9.83 0.91
CA GLY A 21 -5.92 -9.10 0.87
C GLY A 21 -7.12 -10.02 1.00
N GLU A 22 -8.13 -9.57 1.75
CA GLU A 22 -9.38 -10.29 1.96
C GLU A 22 -10.48 -9.75 1.05
N LEU A 23 -11.18 -10.64 0.32
CA LEU A 23 -12.23 -10.29 -0.63
C LEU A 23 -13.35 -11.32 -0.58
N ASP A 24 -14.60 -10.84 -0.50
CA ASP A 24 -15.78 -11.66 -0.71
C ASP A 24 -16.31 -11.47 -2.14
N LEU A 25 -16.32 -12.57 -2.90
CA LEU A 25 -16.72 -12.57 -4.30
C LEU A 25 -18.23 -12.41 -4.52
N HIS A 26 -19.07 -12.59 -3.49
CA HIS A 26 -20.52 -12.43 -3.64
C HIS A 26 -20.88 -11.00 -4.09
N GLY A 27 -20.20 -9.98 -3.56
CA GLY A 27 -20.41 -8.60 -4.00
C GLY A 27 -20.01 -8.38 -5.45
N PHE A 28 -18.85 -8.91 -5.87
CA PHE A 28 -18.37 -8.81 -7.26
C PHE A 28 -19.29 -9.55 -8.25
N LEU A 29 -19.81 -10.71 -7.86
CA LEU A 29 -20.69 -11.55 -8.69
C LEU A 29 -22.16 -11.13 -8.64
N GLY A 30 -22.52 -10.10 -7.86
CA GLY A 30 -23.90 -9.63 -7.71
C GLY A 30 -24.82 -10.62 -6.98
N LEU A 31 -24.25 -11.44 -6.07
CA LEU A 31 -24.98 -12.43 -5.28
C LEU A 31 -25.42 -11.90 -3.91
N SER A 32 -24.94 -10.73 -3.49
CA SER A 32 -25.36 -10.04 -2.26
C SER A 32 -25.18 -8.53 -2.41
N ASP A 33 -26.22 -7.76 -2.05
CA ASP A 33 -26.18 -6.29 -2.01
C ASP A 33 -25.58 -5.74 -0.69
N GLU A 34 -25.39 -6.60 0.30
CA GLU A 34 -24.79 -6.24 1.60
C GLU A 34 -23.25 -6.32 1.56
N VAL A 35 -22.69 -7.04 0.59
CA VAL A 35 -21.24 -7.27 0.46
C VAL A 35 -20.63 -6.24 -0.50
N ARG A 36 -19.69 -5.44 0.01
CA ARG A 36 -18.92 -4.51 -0.82
C ARG A 36 -18.06 -5.27 -1.85
N PRO A 37 -18.13 -4.94 -3.14
CA PRO A 37 -17.29 -5.54 -4.18
C PRO A 37 -15.86 -4.96 -4.17
N GLY A 38 -15.07 -5.27 -3.14
CA GLY A 38 -13.68 -4.85 -3.01
C GLY A 38 -13.02 -5.38 -1.74
N TYR A 39 -11.69 -5.19 -1.63
CA TYR A 39 -10.92 -5.69 -0.47
C TYR A 39 -11.44 -5.12 0.85
N SER A 40 -11.72 -5.99 1.83
CA SER A 40 -12.11 -5.61 3.19
C SER A 40 -10.91 -5.31 4.08
N ASP A 41 -9.81 -6.03 3.86
CA ASP A 41 -8.55 -5.86 4.57
C ASP A 41 -7.37 -6.05 3.61
N ILE A 42 -6.29 -5.31 3.83
CA ILE A 42 -5.02 -5.49 3.12
C ILE A 42 -3.90 -5.42 4.16
N ARG A 43 -3.11 -6.49 4.26
CA ARG A 43 -1.93 -6.59 5.12
C ARG A 43 -0.67 -6.52 4.27
N VAL A 44 0.30 -5.70 4.69
CA VAL A 44 1.58 -5.54 3.99
C VAL A 44 2.72 -5.78 4.97
N THR A 45 3.60 -6.73 4.65
CA THR A 45 4.87 -6.95 5.35
C THR A 45 6.01 -6.45 4.48
N CYS A 46 6.82 -5.53 5.00
CA CYS A 46 7.99 -4.99 4.30
C CYS A 46 9.27 -5.55 4.93
N ARG A 47 10.17 -6.11 4.11
CA ARG A 47 11.53 -6.50 4.51
C ARG A 47 12.55 -5.61 3.81
N VAL A 48 13.45 -5.02 4.59
CA VAL A 48 14.46 -4.08 4.10
C VAL A 48 15.85 -4.65 4.41
N ASP A 49 16.70 -4.74 3.40
CA ASP A 49 18.12 -5.07 3.54
C ASP A 49 18.97 -3.81 3.32
N SER A 50 19.59 -3.33 4.41
CA SER A 50 20.39 -2.10 4.45
C SER A 50 21.31 -2.12 5.69
N ASP A 51 22.44 -1.41 5.64
CA ASP A 51 23.30 -1.16 6.80
C ASP A 51 22.93 0.11 7.57
N ALA A 52 21.89 0.83 7.13
CA ALA A 52 21.42 2.00 7.85
C ALA A 52 20.88 1.62 9.25
N PRO A 53 21.01 2.49 10.25
CA PRO A 53 20.45 2.26 11.58
C PRO A 53 18.95 1.98 11.54
N ALA A 54 18.46 1.08 12.40
CA ALA A 54 17.04 0.70 12.44
C ALA A 54 16.10 1.92 12.54
N GLU A 55 16.46 2.90 13.38
CA GLU A 55 15.70 4.15 13.51
C GLU A 55 15.55 4.91 12.18
N LYS A 56 16.60 4.90 11.33
CA LYS A 56 16.53 5.52 9.99
C LYS A 56 15.63 4.74 9.04
N ILE A 57 15.59 3.42 9.16
CA ILE A 57 14.66 2.58 8.40
C ILE A 57 13.22 2.84 8.85
N ASP A 58 12.98 2.98 10.15
CA ASP A 58 11.65 3.29 10.70
C ASP A 58 11.16 4.68 10.25
N GLU A 59 12.03 5.70 10.29
CA GLU A 59 11.76 7.03 9.74
C GLU A 59 11.41 6.99 8.25
N LEU A 60 12.18 6.22 7.46
CA LEU A 60 11.94 6.02 6.04
C LEU A 60 10.58 5.33 5.79
N CYS A 61 10.26 4.29 6.56
CA CYS A 61 8.98 3.57 6.48
C CYS A 61 7.81 4.49 6.82
N ALA A 62 7.90 5.24 7.92
CA ALA A 62 6.88 6.21 8.33
C ALA A 62 6.68 7.31 7.27
N HIS A 63 7.78 7.83 6.73
CA HIS A 63 7.72 8.81 5.64
C HIS A 63 7.04 8.21 4.41
N ALA A 64 7.44 7.01 3.98
CA ALA A 64 6.89 6.34 2.80
C ALA A 64 5.39 6.06 2.98
N GLN A 65 4.93 5.67 4.17
CA GLN A 65 3.50 5.52 4.45
C GLN A 65 2.76 6.84 4.35
N ARG A 66 3.28 7.90 4.96
CA ARG A 66 2.65 9.22 4.95
C ARG A 66 2.54 9.82 3.55
N THR A 67 3.49 9.56 2.67
CA THR A 67 3.56 10.15 1.32
C THR A 67 3.14 9.21 0.21
N SER A 68 2.72 7.98 0.51
CA SER A 68 2.33 6.98 -0.49
C SER A 68 1.01 7.36 -1.16
N PRO A 69 0.99 7.60 -2.48
CA PRO A 69 -0.25 7.87 -3.21
C PRO A 69 -1.20 6.66 -3.18
N VAL A 70 -0.66 5.45 -3.25
CA VAL A 70 -1.48 4.22 -3.23
C VAL A 70 -2.14 4.02 -1.87
N LEU A 71 -1.42 4.32 -0.78
CA LEU A 71 -2.01 4.22 0.56
C LEU A 71 -3.09 5.29 0.78
N ASP A 72 -2.89 6.50 0.23
CA ASP A 72 -3.87 7.57 0.28
C ASP A 72 -5.18 7.16 -0.43
N ILE A 73 -5.12 6.71 -1.69
CA ILE A 73 -6.32 6.31 -2.43
C ILE A 73 -7.04 5.08 -1.84
N LEU A 74 -6.33 4.24 -1.07
CA LEU A 74 -6.94 3.10 -0.36
C LEU A 74 -7.66 3.53 0.92
N ARG A 75 -7.17 4.58 1.59
CA ARG A 75 -7.74 5.10 2.84
C ARG A 75 -8.81 6.17 2.61
N ASN A 76 -8.73 6.88 1.49
CA ASN A 76 -9.55 8.04 1.19
C ASN A 76 -10.29 7.84 -0.15
N PRO A 77 -11.62 8.04 -0.19
CA PRO A 77 -12.36 7.96 -1.45
C PRO A 77 -11.85 8.99 -2.48
N VAL A 78 -11.53 8.51 -3.67
CA VAL A 78 -11.23 9.37 -4.83
C VAL A 78 -12.49 9.50 -5.67
N ASN A 79 -12.84 10.72 -6.07
CA ASN A 79 -13.96 10.92 -6.98
C ASN A 79 -13.64 10.36 -8.38
N VAL A 80 -14.45 9.42 -8.87
CA VAL A 80 -14.28 8.77 -10.18
C VAL A 80 -15.56 8.93 -10.99
N THR A 81 -15.44 9.52 -12.18
CA THR A 81 -16.56 9.68 -13.11
C THR A 81 -16.42 8.68 -14.26
N ILE A 82 -17.44 7.87 -14.50
CA ILE A 82 -17.50 6.91 -15.61
C ILE A 82 -18.50 7.43 -16.64
N THR A 83 -18.06 7.57 -17.90
CA THR A 83 -18.94 7.96 -19.01
C THR A 83 -19.03 6.80 -20.01
N ARG A 84 -20.24 6.52 -20.49
CA ARG A 84 -20.48 5.53 -21.55
C ARG A 84 -20.53 6.26 -22.89
N ALA A 85 -19.82 5.74 -23.89
CA ALA A 85 -19.90 6.19 -25.28
C ALA A 85 -21.15 5.64 -25.99
#